data_AF-X1ENZ7-F1
#
_entry.id   AF-X1ENZ7-F1
#
_cell.length_a   1.000
_cell.length_b   1.000
_cell.length_c   1.000
_cell.angle_alpha   90.00
_cell.angle_beta   90.00
_cell.angle_gamma   90.00
#
_symmetry.space_group_name_H-M   'P 1'
#
loop_
_entity.id
_entity.type
_entity.pdbx_description
1 polymer ?
#
loop_
_entity_poly.entity_id
_entity_poly.type
_entity_poly.pdbx_seq_one_letter_code
_entity_poly.pdbx_strand_id
1 'polypeptide(L)'
;MGINNGRVYFGNYSDGPVSGVYGLDETDGTEGWFSSAATHIWDSSPTIKDGRIFIGVRYNRLVAIDENTTEELWHFSTPSLTWVYSTAAIHNQAVFFGAGRAGSGYFYAVDATDGSEIWKYPVTGEIYGSVAVANNLVFFTTTDE
;
A
#
# COMPACT_ATOMS: atom_id res chain seq x y z
N MET A 1 -8.49 4.79 2.38
CA MET A 1 -8.92 5.72 1.31
C MET A 1 -7.91 6.85 1.26
N GLY A 2 -7.41 7.19 0.08
CA GLY A 2 -6.50 8.33 -0.15
C GLY A 2 -7.23 9.44 -0.89
N ILE A 3 -6.87 10.70 -0.69
CA ILE A 3 -7.47 11.83 -1.41
C ILE A 3 -6.35 12.65 -2.01
N ASN A 4 -6.45 12.97 -3.31
CA ASN A 4 -5.52 13.86 -3.98
C ASN A 4 -6.20 14.49 -5.21
N ASN A 5 -5.86 15.74 -5.53
CA ASN A 5 -6.32 16.44 -6.74
C ASN A 5 -7.85 16.35 -7.00
N GLY A 6 -8.67 16.44 -5.95
CA GLY A 6 -10.13 16.35 -6.07
C GLY A 6 -10.67 14.94 -6.35
N ARG A 7 -9.85 13.90 -6.13
CA ARG A 7 -10.25 12.49 -6.29
C ARG A 7 -10.05 11.70 -5.01
N VAL A 8 -10.99 10.79 -4.76
CA VAL A 8 -11.01 9.85 -3.65
C VAL A 8 -10.65 8.45 -4.16
N TYR A 9 -9.54 7.91 -3.67
CA TYR A 9 -8.99 6.63 -4.10
C TYR A 9 -9.24 5.51 -3.08
N PHE A 10 -9.63 4.34 -3.57
CA PHE A 10 -9.80 3.14 -2.75
C PHE A 10 -9.46 1.86 -3.54
N GLY A 11 -8.98 0.84 -2.83
CA GLY A 11 -8.76 -0.48 -3.40
C GLY A 11 -10.05 -1.29 -3.48
N ASN A 12 -10.18 -2.12 -4.50
CA ASN A 12 -11.30 -3.04 -4.68
C ASN A 12 -10.79 -4.48 -4.90
N TYR A 13 -11.34 -5.39 -4.09
CA TYR A 13 -11.24 -6.82 -4.33
C TYR A 13 -12.40 -7.30 -5.21
N SER A 14 -12.06 -8.03 -6.27
CA SER A 14 -13.01 -8.78 -7.08
C SER A 14 -12.32 -10.00 -7.67
N ASP A 15 -13.03 -11.13 -7.76
CA ASP A 15 -12.57 -12.30 -8.50
C ASP A 15 -12.68 -12.11 -10.04
N GLY A 16 -13.27 -10.99 -10.49
CA GLY A 16 -13.42 -10.60 -11.89
C GLY A 16 -12.40 -9.55 -12.37
N PRO A 17 -12.52 -9.04 -13.61
CA PRO A 17 -11.57 -8.11 -14.22
C PRO A 17 -11.55 -6.69 -13.59
N VAL A 18 -12.32 -6.49 -12.52
CA VAL A 18 -12.56 -5.20 -11.87
C VAL A 18 -11.83 -5.05 -10.54
N SER A 19 -10.90 -5.96 -10.21
CA SER A 19 -10.02 -5.75 -9.05
C SER A 19 -8.94 -4.73 -9.40
N GLY A 20 -8.82 -3.69 -8.58
CA GLY A 20 -7.98 -2.54 -8.91
C GLY A 20 -8.05 -1.44 -7.86
N VAL A 21 -7.42 -0.32 -8.17
CA VAL A 21 -7.62 0.94 -7.45
C VAL A 21 -8.62 1.77 -8.26
N TYR A 22 -9.65 2.27 -7.59
CA TYR A 22 -10.65 3.17 -8.14
C TYR A 22 -10.40 4.59 -7.65
N GLY A 23 -10.75 5.58 -8.46
CA GLY A 23 -10.79 6.98 -8.08
C GLY A 23 -12.12 7.61 -8.46
N LEU A 24 -12.81 8.17 -7.47
CA LEU A 24 -14.06 8.92 -7.64
C LEU A 24 -13.77 10.42 -7.55
N ASP A 25 -14.55 11.21 -8.26
CA ASP A 25 -14.59 12.66 -8.02
C ASP A 25 -15.05 12.94 -6.58
N GLU A 26 -14.32 13.80 -5.87
CA GLU A 26 -14.56 14.12 -4.46
C GLU A 26 -15.89 14.87 -4.24
N THR A 27 -16.41 15.55 -5.27
CA THR A 27 -17.59 16.41 -5.15
C THR A 27 -18.90 15.69 -5.42
N ASP A 28 -18.92 14.72 -6.34
CA ASP A 28 -20.14 14.05 -6.78
C ASP A 28 -20.07 12.50 -6.75
N GLY A 29 -18.90 11.93 -6.46
CA GLY A 29 -18.70 10.49 -6.35
C GLY A 29 -18.70 9.75 -7.69
N THR A 30 -18.65 10.46 -8.82
CA THR A 30 -18.60 9.82 -10.14
C THR A 30 -17.24 9.15 -10.38
N GLU A 31 -17.27 7.98 -11.02
CA GLU A 31 -16.04 7.28 -11.39
C GLU A 31 -15.37 7.98 -12.57
N GLY A 32 -14.11 8.37 -12.40
CA GLY A 32 -13.30 9.01 -13.44
C GLY A 32 -11.87 8.49 -13.52
N TRP A 33 -11.56 7.43 -12.77
CA TRP A 33 -10.22 6.86 -12.67
C TRP A 33 -10.25 5.39 -12.28
N PHE A 34 -9.43 4.58 -12.93
CA PHE A 34 -9.21 3.18 -12.56
C PHE A 34 -7.79 2.74 -12.94
N SER A 35 -7.17 1.94 -12.08
CA SER A 35 -5.94 1.22 -12.37
C SER A 35 -6.06 -0.25 -11.98
N SER A 36 -5.68 -1.13 -12.91
CA SER A 36 -5.52 -2.58 -12.68
C SER A 36 -4.09 -2.98 -12.33
N ALA A 37 -3.18 -2.03 -12.11
CA ALA A 37 -1.78 -2.30 -11.79
C ALA A 37 -1.62 -3.04 -10.44
N ALA A 38 -2.51 -2.77 -9.49
CA ALA A 38 -2.61 -3.49 -8.23
C ALA A 38 -3.94 -4.23 -8.14
N THR A 39 -3.90 -5.56 -8.01
CA THR A 39 -5.11 -6.40 -7.85
C THR A 39 -5.05 -7.17 -6.54
N HIS A 40 -6.16 -7.78 -6.14
CA HIS A 40 -6.25 -8.55 -4.89
C HIS A 40 -5.93 -7.70 -3.65
N ILE A 41 -6.45 -6.49 -3.61
CA ILE A 41 -6.34 -5.58 -2.46
C ILE A 41 -7.41 -5.99 -1.45
N TRP A 42 -7.00 -6.49 -0.28
CA TRP A 42 -7.94 -6.93 0.77
C TRP A 42 -8.21 -5.84 1.79
N ASP A 43 -7.21 -5.53 2.61
CA ASP A 43 -7.41 -4.69 3.80
C ASP A 43 -6.61 -3.37 3.75
N SER A 44 -5.77 -3.21 2.73
CA SER A 44 -4.93 -2.01 2.61
C SER A 44 -5.68 -0.85 1.95
N SER A 45 -5.27 0.36 2.30
CA SER A 45 -5.71 1.59 1.63
C SER A 45 -4.59 2.21 0.81
N PRO A 46 -4.92 2.89 -0.31
CA PRO A 46 -3.93 3.64 -1.07
C PRO A 46 -3.39 4.80 -0.24
N THR A 47 -2.07 5.00 -0.30
CA THR A 47 -1.38 6.18 0.21
C THR A 47 -0.82 6.95 -0.97
N ILE A 48 -0.95 8.28 -0.98
CA ILE A 48 -0.67 9.08 -2.18
C ILE A 48 0.37 10.14 -1.84
N LYS A 49 1.38 10.29 -2.70
CA LYS A 49 2.36 11.38 -2.62
C LYS A 49 2.98 11.64 -3.97
N ASP A 50 3.13 12.91 -4.34
CA ASP A 50 3.87 13.38 -5.52
C ASP A 50 3.45 12.67 -6.83
N GLY A 51 2.13 12.49 -7.03
CA GLY A 51 1.58 11.83 -8.22
C GLY A 51 1.72 10.30 -8.23
N ARG A 52 2.04 9.69 -7.09
CA ARG A 52 2.21 8.24 -6.95
C ARG A 52 1.25 7.67 -5.92
N ILE A 53 0.64 6.54 -6.25
CA ILE A 53 -0.24 5.78 -5.35
C ILE A 53 0.50 4.51 -4.92
N PHE A 54 0.60 4.30 -3.60
CA PHE A 54 1.22 3.13 -3.01
C PHE A 54 0.16 2.28 -2.34
N ILE A 55 0.12 0.98 -2.65
CA ILE A 55 -0.89 0.09 -2.11
C ILE A 55 -0.37 -1.34 -1.92
N GLY A 56 -0.70 -1.92 -0.77
CA GLY A 56 -0.39 -3.30 -0.43
C GLY A 56 -1.38 -4.25 -1.07
N VAL A 57 -0.89 -5.33 -1.68
CA VAL A 57 -1.75 -6.36 -2.28
C VAL A 57 -1.50 -7.72 -1.66
N ARG A 58 -2.49 -8.60 -1.80
CA ARG A 58 -2.26 -10.03 -1.62
C ARG A 58 -1.20 -10.50 -2.62
N TYR A 59 -0.46 -11.55 -2.24
CA TYR A 59 0.68 -12.10 -3.00
C TYR A 59 1.98 -11.31 -2.86
N ASN A 60 2.28 -10.87 -1.64
CA ASN A 60 3.64 -10.48 -1.24
C ASN A 60 4.16 -9.23 -1.97
N ARG A 61 3.29 -8.26 -2.30
CA ARG A 61 3.72 -7.05 -3.01
C ARG A 61 3.19 -5.75 -2.39
N LEU A 62 4.06 -4.75 -2.35
CA LEU A 62 3.68 -3.34 -2.33
C LEU A 62 3.84 -2.81 -3.77
N VAL A 63 2.80 -2.18 -4.31
CA VAL A 63 2.79 -1.66 -5.68
C VAL A 63 2.78 -0.13 -5.64
N ALA A 64 3.59 0.51 -6.48
CA ALA A 64 3.54 1.93 -6.78
C ALA A 64 2.94 2.15 -8.17
N ILE A 65 1.96 3.03 -8.26
CA ILE A 65 1.19 3.32 -9.47
C ILE A 65 1.35 4.81 -9.78
N ASP A 66 1.52 5.15 -11.06
CA ASP A 66 1.46 6.53 -11.52
C ASP A 66 0.00 7.02 -11.52
N GLU A 67 -0.28 8.10 -10.80
CA GLU A 67 -1.63 8.66 -10.67
C GLU A 67 -2.18 9.15 -12.02
N ASN A 68 -1.33 9.58 -12.94
CA ASN A 68 -1.73 10.15 -14.22
C ASN A 68 -1.86 9.10 -15.31
N THR A 69 -0.93 8.15 -15.39
CA THR A 69 -0.92 7.12 -16.44
C THR A 69 -1.64 5.84 -16.05
N THR A 70 -1.90 5.64 -14.76
CA THR A 70 -2.50 4.44 -14.15
C THR A 70 -1.64 3.17 -14.26
N GLU A 71 -0.39 3.31 -14.72
CA GLU A 71 0.56 2.22 -14.91
C GLU A 71 1.36 1.92 -13.62
N GLU A 72 1.83 0.68 -13.50
CA GLU A 72 2.78 0.32 -12.44
C GLU A 72 4.11 1.03 -12.67
N LEU A 73 4.58 1.79 -11.69
CA LEU A 73 5.91 2.39 -11.68
C LEU A 73 6.96 1.38 -11.22
N TRP A 74 6.65 0.68 -10.13
CA TRP A 74 7.47 -0.38 -9.55
C TRP A 74 6.64 -1.22 -8.57
N HIS A 75 7.15 -2.39 -8.20
CA HIS A 75 6.67 -3.14 -7.03
C HIS A 75 7.84 -3.65 -6.18
N PHE A 76 7.61 -3.73 -4.88
CA PHE A 76 8.50 -4.41 -3.94
C PHE A 76 7.92 -5.77 -3.58
N SER A 77 8.72 -6.83 -3.71
CA SER A 77 8.32 -8.19 -3.35
C SER A 77 8.82 -8.58 -1.97
N THR A 78 7.92 -8.93 -1.07
CA THR A 78 8.25 -9.52 0.23
C THR A 78 8.49 -11.03 0.08
N PRO A 79 9.14 -11.70 1.07
CA PRO A 79 9.36 -13.15 1.02
C PRO A 79 8.06 -13.92 0.77
N SER A 80 8.19 -15.09 0.13
CA SER A 80 7.04 -15.92 -0.22
C SER A 80 6.17 -16.24 1.00
N LEU A 81 4.84 -16.26 0.80
CA LEU A 81 3.82 -16.46 1.83
C LEU A 81 3.65 -15.30 2.82
N THR A 82 3.97 -14.05 2.48
CA THR A 82 3.69 -12.87 3.33
C THR A 82 2.71 -11.93 2.66
N TRP A 83 1.68 -11.49 3.38
CA TRP A 83 0.67 -10.61 2.80
C TRP A 83 0.90 -9.16 3.23
N VAL A 84 0.67 -8.21 2.31
CA VAL A 84 0.80 -6.78 2.60
C VAL A 84 -0.60 -6.21 2.84
N TYR A 85 -1.03 -6.28 4.09
CA TYR A 85 -2.34 -5.81 4.53
C TYR A 85 -2.32 -4.41 5.11
N SER A 86 -1.20 -4.02 5.72
CA SER A 86 -1.08 -2.70 6.33
C SER A 86 -1.32 -1.60 5.31
N THR A 87 -2.06 -0.57 5.71
CA THR A 87 -2.01 0.71 5.01
C THR A 87 -0.65 1.34 5.26
N ALA A 88 0.06 1.63 4.17
CA ALA A 88 1.40 2.21 4.24
C ALA A 88 1.37 3.65 4.79
N ALA A 89 2.52 4.13 5.24
CA ALA A 89 2.75 5.54 5.51
C ALA A 89 3.94 6.04 4.71
N ILE A 90 3.96 7.33 4.39
CA ILE A 90 5.06 7.95 3.65
C ILE A 90 5.62 9.09 4.47
N HIS A 91 6.94 9.12 4.63
CA HIS A 91 7.65 10.24 5.22
C HIS A 91 8.95 10.48 4.44
N ASN A 92 9.17 11.71 4.00
CA ASN A 92 10.21 12.06 3.04
C ASN A 92 10.13 11.17 1.78
N GLN A 93 11.19 10.44 1.46
CA GLN A 93 11.25 9.54 0.30
C GLN A 93 11.10 8.06 0.69
N ALA A 94 10.63 7.76 1.90
CA ALA A 94 10.46 6.38 2.36
C ALA A 94 8.98 6.01 2.48
N VAL A 95 8.62 4.83 1.97
CA VAL A 95 7.33 4.17 2.18
C VAL A 95 7.50 3.10 3.24
N PHE A 96 6.72 3.20 4.30
CA PHE A 96 6.74 2.30 5.45
C PHE A 96 5.50 1.41 5.44
N PHE A 97 5.70 0.11 5.55
CA PHE A 97 4.60 -0.85 5.52
C PHE A 97 4.98 -2.13 6.25
N GLY A 98 3.96 -2.85 6.72
CA GLY A 98 4.10 -4.17 7.30
C GLY A 98 3.67 -5.26 6.32
N ALA A 99 4.34 -6.39 6.41
CA ALA A 99 3.93 -7.62 5.74
C ALA A 99 4.11 -8.80 6.68
N GLY A 100 3.17 -9.74 6.66
CA GLY A 100 3.24 -10.91 7.53
C GLY A 100 2.22 -11.97 7.19
N ARG A 101 2.45 -13.16 7.73
CA ARG A 101 1.51 -14.29 7.72
C ARG A 101 1.97 -15.36 8.71
N ALA A 102 1.02 -16.14 9.21
CA ALA A 102 1.26 -17.30 10.07
C ALA A 102 2.11 -16.97 11.30
N GLY A 103 1.79 -15.84 11.96
CA GLY A 103 2.46 -15.42 13.20
C GLY A 103 3.87 -14.84 13.00
N SER A 104 4.27 -14.52 11.77
CA SER A 104 5.57 -13.89 11.50
C SER A 104 5.47 -12.80 10.44
N GLY A 105 6.34 -11.81 10.54
CA GLY A 105 6.34 -10.71 9.59
C GLY A 105 7.60 -9.88 9.60
N TYR A 106 7.58 -8.87 8.74
CA TYR A 106 8.60 -7.85 8.64
C TYR A 106 7.93 -6.49 8.47
N PHE A 107 8.50 -5.51 9.13
CA PHE A 107 8.24 -4.11 8.88
C PHE A 107 9.31 -3.56 7.94
N TYR A 108 8.92 -2.91 6.85
CA TYR A 108 9.81 -2.45 5.80
C TYR A 108 9.81 -0.93 5.66
N ALA A 109 10.94 -0.40 5.24
CA ALA A 109 11.04 0.88 4.57
C ALA A 109 11.65 0.70 3.19
N VAL A 110 10.97 1.20 2.16
CA VAL A 110 11.46 1.20 0.78
C VAL A 110 11.49 2.62 0.21
N ASP A 111 12.36 2.87 -0.76
CA ASP A 111 12.42 4.17 -1.44
C ASP A 111 11.17 4.38 -2.31
N ALA A 112 10.54 5.54 -2.18
CA ALA A 112 9.31 5.88 -2.89
C ALA A 112 9.51 6.04 -4.40
N THR A 113 10.73 6.32 -4.85
CA THR A 113 11.08 6.57 -6.24
C THR A 113 11.23 5.28 -7.03
N ASP A 114 11.90 4.27 -6.46
CA ASP A 114 12.28 3.04 -7.19
C ASP A 114 11.92 1.73 -6.47
N GLY A 115 11.39 1.80 -5.25
CA GLY A 115 11.00 0.63 -4.47
C GLY A 115 12.15 -0.13 -3.83
N SER A 116 13.38 0.38 -3.87
CA SER A 116 14.54 -0.29 -3.27
C SER A 116 14.41 -0.40 -1.74
N GLU A 117 14.85 -1.53 -1.16
CA GLU A 117 14.84 -1.73 0.30
C GLU A 117 15.82 -0.75 0.96
N ILE A 118 15.32 0.12 1.83
CA ILE A 118 16.15 0.98 2.69
C ILE A 118 16.54 0.19 3.94
N TRP A 119 15.56 -0.43 4.59
CA TRP A 119 15.76 -1.32 5.74
C TRP A 119 14.52 -2.19 5.99
N LYS A 120 14.70 -3.23 6.82
CA LYS A 120 13.60 -4.02 7.38
C LYS A 120 13.85 -4.40 8.84
N TYR A 121 12.76 -4.68 9.55
CA TYR A 121 12.75 -5.10 10.94
C TYR A 121 11.87 -6.36 11.12
N PRO A 122 12.41 -7.48 11.64
CA PRO A 122 11.62 -8.69 11.87
C PRO A 122 10.66 -8.49 13.04
N VAL A 123 9.45 -9.01 12.91
CA VAL A 123 8.44 -8.98 13.98
C VAL A 123 7.87 -10.36 14.23
N THR A 124 7.46 -10.57 15.48
CA THR A 124 6.58 -11.67 15.87
C THR A 124 5.14 -11.22 15.66
N GLY A 125 4.32 -12.05 15.01
CA GLY A 125 2.96 -11.70 14.61
C GLY A 125 2.86 -11.02 13.24
N GLU A 126 1.63 -10.80 12.80
CA GLU A 126 1.29 -10.22 11.51
C GLU A 126 1.01 -8.72 11.64
N ILE A 127 1.30 -7.93 10.61
CA ILE A 127 1.07 -6.48 10.62
C ILE A 127 -0.13 -6.14 9.73
N TYR A 128 -1.30 -6.06 10.35
CA TYR A 128 -2.54 -5.63 9.70
C TYR A 128 -2.80 -4.12 9.82
N GLY A 129 -2.33 -3.52 10.92
CA GLY A 129 -2.64 -2.14 11.26
C GLY A 129 -2.07 -1.12 10.28
N SER A 130 -2.70 0.05 10.23
CA SER A 130 -2.14 1.20 9.50
C SER A 130 -0.85 1.68 10.17
N VAL A 131 0.11 2.10 9.37
CA VAL A 131 1.37 2.67 9.86
C VAL A 131 1.16 4.15 10.17
N ALA A 132 1.73 4.62 11.28
CA ALA A 132 1.77 6.05 11.62
C ALA A 132 3.22 6.53 11.74
N VAL A 133 3.50 7.75 11.27
CA VAL A 133 4.81 8.40 11.41
C VAL A 133 4.63 9.70 12.20
N ALA A 134 5.39 9.88 13.27
CA ALA A 134 5.40 11.10 14.06
C ALA A 134 6.78 11.31 14.71
N ASN A 135 7.30 12.55 14.68
CA ASN A 135 8.57 12.90 15.33
C ASN A 135 9.74 11.95 14.98
N ASN A 136 9.89 11.59 13.70
CA ASN A 136 10.87 10.61 13.20
C ASN A 136 10.73 9.19 13.77
N LEU A 137 9.61 8.87 14.41
CA LEU A 137 9.25 7.53 14.84
C LEU A 137 8.19 6.95 13.93
N VAL A 138 8.26 5.63 13.75
CA VAL A 138 7.25 4.87 13.01
C VAL A 138 6.56 3.91 13.98
N PHE A 139 5.23 3.95 14.00
CA PHE A 139 4.37 3.17 14.87
C PHE A 139 3.55 2.20 14.02
N PHE A 140 3.48 0.96 14.46
CA PHE A 140 2.67 -0.10 13.87
C PHE A 140 2.25 -1.08 14.97
N THR A 141 1.22 -1.87 14.68
CA THR A 141 0.71 -2.90 15.59
C THR A 141 0.87 -4.27 14.97
N THR A 142 1.24 -5.26 15.79
CA THR A 142 1.26 -6.67 15.41
C THR A 142 0.09 -7.40 16.06
N THR A 143 -0.30 -8.54 15.50
CA THR A 143 -1.12 -9.51 16.23
C THR A 143 -0.33 -10.12 17.39
N ASP A 144 -1.05 -10.71 18.34
CA ASP A 144 -0.51 -11.71 19.25
C ASP A 144 -0.16 -13.01 18.51
N GLU A 145 0.60 -13.88 19.19
CA GLU A 145 0.81 -15.28 18.79
C GLU A 145 -0.27 -16.19 19.36
#